data_AF-R5HZT9-F1
#
_entry.id   AF-R5HZT9-F1
#
_cell.length_a   1.000
_cell.length_b   1.000
_cell.length_c   1.000
_cell.angle_alpha   90.00
_cell.angle_beta   90.00
_cell.angle_gamma   90.00
#
_symmetry.space_group_name_H-M   'P 1'
#
loop_
_entity.id
_entity.type
_entity.pdbx_description
1 polymer ?
#
loop_
_entity_poly.entity_id
_entity_poly.type
_entity_poly.pdbx_seq_one_letter_code
_entity_poly.pdbx_strand_id
1 'polypeptide(L)'
;MSAADILTVKLSASAESSGAFSIEIDTSRNWIFEDFTIGSGNNGSSMENALTITDLAMNLGAEDVWVGGYIVGGDVTTANLKLEPPFTKASHIALSDNAGASSRGECAAAELPDGDVRESLNLIEHPDILGKRLYIKGDVEEYFGYPGIKNIKEFHIE
;
A
#
# COMPACT_ATOMS: atom_id res chain seq x y z
N MET A 1 -15.73 26.36 41.89
CA MET A 1 -15.13 25.56 40.80
C MET A 1 -16.19 25.46 39.71
N SER A 2 -15.95 26.08 38.55
CA SER A 2 -16.88 25.98 37.41
C SER A 2 -16.63 24.64 36.73
N ALA A 3 -17.69 23.88 36.47
CA ALA A 3 -17.60 22.67 35.67
C ALA A 3 -17.10 23.06 34.26
N ALA A 4 -16.10 22.34 33.74
CA ALA A 4 -15.76 22.43 32.33
C ALA A 4 -16.81 21.65 31.55
N ASP A 5 -17.46 22.29 30.57
CA ASP A 5 -18.30 21.59 29.62
C ASP A 5 -17.41 20.70 28.74
N ILE A 6 -17.66 19.39 28.76
CA ILE A 6 -16.96 18.42 27.92
C ILE A 6 -17.81 18.19 26.68
N LEU A 7 -17.35 18.68 25.53
CA LEU A 7 -17.93 18.32 24.25
C LEU A 7 -17.37 16.97 23.81
N THR A 8 -18.21 15.93 23.83
CA THR A 8 -17.83 14.60 23.32
C THR A 8 -18.30 14.48 21.86
N VAL A 9 -17.35 14.44 20.93
CA VAL A 9 -17.64 14.17 19.52
C VAL A 9 -17.38 12.69 19.27
N LYS A 10 -18.43 11.94 18.89
CA LYS A 10 -18.30 10.54 18.47
C LYS A 10 -18.19 10.50 16.95
N LEU A 11 -17.06 10.01 16.47
CA LEU A 11 -16.80 9.83 15.05
C LEU A 11 -16.80 8.34 14.73
N SER A 12 -17.50 7.98 13.67
CA SER A 12 -17.56 6.62 13.15
C SER A 12 -17.42 6.69 11.64
N ALA A 13 -16.34 6.08 11.12
CA ALA A 13 -16.11 5.89 9.69
C ALA A 13 -16.19 4.39 9.38
N SER A 14 -16.84 4.03 8.28
CA SER A 14 -16.75 2.68 7.69
C SER A 14 -15.57 2.63 6.71
N ALA A 15 -15.01 1.44 6.50
CA ALA A 15 -13.82 1.20 5.67
C ALA A 15 -13.93 1.67 4.20
N GLU A 16 -15.13 2.07 3.76
CA GLU A 16 -15.45 2.40 2.37
C GLU A 16 -15.68 3.92 2.14
N SER A 17 -15.49 4.76 3.17
CA SER A 17 -15.81 6.19 3.12
C SER A 17 -14.55 7.07 3.17
N SER A 18 -14.06 7.51 2.02
CA SER A 18 -13.17 8.68 1.94
C SER A 18 -14.02 9.95 2.10
N GLY A 19 -13.88 10.63 3.24
CA GLY A 19 -14.60 11.87 3.50
C GLY A 19 -13.87 12.76 4.49
N ALA A 20 -13.90 14.06 4.26
CA ALA A 20 -13.48 15.07 5.23
C ALA A 20 -14.67 15.46 6.11
N PHE A 21 -14.47 15.60 7.41
CA PHE A 21 -15.43 16.25 8.29
C PHE A 21 -14.77 17.52 8.86
N SER A 22 -15.55 18.59 8.96
CA SER A 22 -15.12 19.85 9.55
C SER A 22 -15.88 20.10 10.85
N ILE A 23 -15.16 20.41 11.93
CA ILE A 23 -15.75 20.83 13.21
C ILE A 23 -15.53 22.32 13.35
N GLU A 24 -16.62 23.09 13.42
CA GLU A 24 -16.59 24.52 13.72
C GLU A 24 -17.00 24.73 15.19
N ILE A 25 -16.10 25.28 16.00
CA ILE A 25 -16.36 25.60 17.41
C ILE A 25 -16.33 27.12 17.56
N ASP A 26 -17.47 27.71 17.96
CA ASP A 26 -17.51 29.14 18.33
C ASP A 26 -16.65 29.35 19.57
N THR A 27 -15.45 29.85 19.32
CA THR A 27 -14.43 30.11 20.34
C THR A 27 -14.11 31.58 20.24
N SER A 28 -15.01 32.43 20.72
CA SER A 28 -14.94 33.90 20.59
C SER A 28 -13.62 34.55 21.09
N ARG A 29 -12.57 33.79 21.47
CA ARG A 29 -11.18 34.23 21.64
C ARG A 29 -10.05 33.28 21.19
N ASN A 30 -10.26 32.06 20.65
CA ASN A 30 -9.11 31.28 20.15
C ASN A 30 -9.51 30.16 19.19
N TRP A 31 -9.17 30.33 17.92
CA TRP A 31 -9.40 29.34 16.88
C TRP A 31 -8.30 28.28 16.93
N ILE A 32 -8.66 27.03 17.20
CA ILE A 32 -7.75 25.89 17.03
C ILE A 32 -8.18 25.19 15.74
N PHE A 33 -7.34 25.28 14.72
CA PHE A 33 -7.44 24.45 13.52
C PHE A 33 -6.48 23.28 13.69
N GLU A 34 -7.02 22.06 13.75
CA GLU A 34 -6.23 20.83 13.63
C GLU A 34 -6.79 20.02 12.47
N ASP A 35 -5.98 19.86 11.42
CA ASP A 35 -6.23 18.90 10.36
C ASP A 35 -5.85 17.50 10.87
N PHE A 36 -6.84 16.64 11.07
CA PHE A 36 -6.62 15.26 11.44
C PHE A 36 -6.86 14.36 10.22
N THR A 37 -5.78 13.91 9.59
CA THR A 37 -5.85 12.96 8.48
C THR A 37 -6.01 11.54 9.04
N ILE A 38 -7.14 10.90 8.76
CA ILE A 38 -7.36 9.48 9.07
C ILE A 38 -6.80 8.67 7.89
N GLY A 39 -5.58 8.15 8.04
CA GLY A 39 -4.83 7.39 7.03
C GLY A 39 -3.32 7.67 7.10
N SER A 40 -2.53 6.99 6.28
CA SER A 40 -1.06 7.13 6.25
C SER A 40 -0.57 8.47 5.71
N GLY A 41 -1.46 9.28 5.11
CA GLY A 41 -1.09 10.52 4.40
C GLY A 41 -0.49 10.29 3.01
N ASN A 42 -0.14 9.05 2.68
CA ASN A 42 0.34 8.62 1.37
C ASN A 42 -0.78 8.72 0.34
N ASN A 43 -0.47 9.32 -0.81
CA ASN A 43 -1.42 9.52 -1.91
C ASN A 43 -0.93 8.91 -3.23
N GLY A 44 0.21 8.21 -3.23
CA GLY A 44 0.79 7.57 -4.40
C GLY A 44 1.34 8.55 -5.45
N SER A 45 1.41 9.85 -5.19
CA SER A 45 1.81 10.85 -6.18
C SER A 45 3.31 10.85 -6.49
N SER A 46 4.13 10.36 -5.57
CA SER A 46 5.60 10.29 -5.67
C SER A 46 6.14 9.15 -4.82
N MET A 47 7.41 8.75 -5.01
CA MET A 47 8.03 7.69 -4.19
C MET A 47 8.04 8.01 -2.69
N GLU A 48 8.20 9.29 -2.32
CA GLU A 48 8.14 9.76 -0.93
C GLU A 48 6.74 9.63 -0.30
N ASN A 49 5.68 9.71 -1.13
CA ASN A 49 4.28 9.59 -0.72
C ASN A 49 3.67 8.30 -1.28
N ALA A 50 4.49 7.28 -1.55
CA ALA A 50 4.05 6.02 -2.13
C ALA A 50 3.06 5.33 -1.19
N LEU A 51 2.01 4.74 -1.78
CA LEU A 51 1.06 3.93 -1.05
C LEU A 51 1.78 2.72 -0.45
N THR A 52 1.47 2.42 0.81
CA THR A 52 1.88 1.16 1.44
C THR A 52 1.00 0.02 0.96
N ILE A 53 1.39 -1.22 1.24
CA ILE A 53 0.59 -2.40 0.93
C ILE A 53 -0.76 -2.36 1.66
N THR A 54 -0.77 -1.85 2.88
CA THR A 54 -1.99 -1.61 3.67
C THR A 54 -2.90 -0.56 3.03
N ASP A 55 -2.34 0.48 2.41
CA ASP A 55 -3.11 1.55 1.77
C ASP A 55 -3.86 1.07 0.50
N LEU A 56 -3.42 -0.02 -0.14
CA LEU A 56 -4.01 -0.51 -1.39
C LEU A 56 -5.50 -0.85 -1.27
N ALA A 57 -5.93 -1.38 -0.12
CA ALA A 57 -7.33 -1.73 0.11
C ALA A 57 -8.26 -0.51 0.03
N MET A 58 -7.77 0.67 0.40
CA MET A 58 -8.52 1.93 0.34
C MET A 58 -8.35 2.68 -1.00
N ASN A 59 -7.43 2.23 -1.85
CA ASN A 59 -7.09 2.86 -3.13
C ASN A 59 -7.35 1.92 -4.33
N LEU A 60 -8.29 0.97 -4.20
CA LEU A 60 -8.71 0.12 -5.31
C LEU A 60 -9.26 0.95 -6.47
N GLY A 61 -8.75 0.72 -7.68
CA GLY A 61 -9.05 1.49 -8.88
C GLY A 61 -8.18 2.72 -9.08
N ALA A 62 -7.19 2.98 -8.21
CA ALA A 62 -6.21 4.03 -8.45
C ALA A 62 -5.27 3.64 -9.59
N GLU A 63 -5.07 4.54 -10.55
CA GLU A 63 -4.21 4.34 -11.71
C GLU A 63 -2.94 5.18 -11.61
N ASP A 64 -1.82 4.69 -12.17
CA ASP A 64 -0.54 5.41 -12.24
C ASP A 64 0.00 5.92 -10.88
N VAL A 65 -0.22 5.16 -9.81
CA VAL A 65 0.22 5.50 -8.44
C VAL A 65 1.49 4.75 -8.04
N TRP A 66 2.31 5.42 -7.24
CA TRP A 66 3.47 4.80 -6.59
C TRP A 66 3.03 3.95 -5.40
N VAL A 67 3.52 2.72 -5.36
CA VAL A 67 3.34 1.75 -4.28
C VAL A 67 4.71 1.29 -3.80
N GLY A 68 4.93 1.32 -2.49
CA GLY A 68 6.19 0.90 -1.86
C GLY A 68 5.98 -0.29 -0.93
N GLY A 69 6.89 -1.25 -0.98
CA GLY A 69 6.89 -2.41 -0.09
C GLY A 69 8.20 -3.19 -0.16
N TYR A 70 8.33 -4.23 0.66
CA TYR A 70 9.44 -5.18 0.61
C TYR A 70 9.07 -6.38 -0.25
N ILE A 71 10.03 -6.85 -1.05
CA ILE A 71 9.88 -8.08 -1.85
C ILE A 71 9.97 -9.27 -0.90
N VAL A 72 8.83 -9.89 -0.57
CA VAL A 72 8.79 -10.99 0.42
C VAL A 72 8.68 -12.37 -0.21
N GLY A 73 8.39 -12.46 -1.50
CA GLY A 73 8.25 -13.74 -2.17
C GLY A 73 7.78 -13.67 -3.62
N GLY A 74 7.50 -14.83 -4.18
CA GLY A 74 7.04 -15.04 -5.55
C GLY A 74 6.06 -16.21 -5.64
N ASP A 75 5.83 -16.70 -6.87
CA ASP A 75 4.87 -17.79 -7.16
C ASP A 75 3.50 -17.57 -6.48
N VAL A 76 2.97 -16.35 -6.58
CA VAL A 76 1.80 -15.93 -5.83
C VAL A 76 0.54 -16.58 -6.41
N THR A 77 -0.31 -17.09 -5.53
CA THR A 77 -1.63 -17.60 -5.87
C THR A 77 -2.67 -16.97 -4.97
N THR A 78 -3.95 -17.24 -5.21
CA THR A 78 -5.04 -16.76 -4.35
C THR A 78 -4.93 -17.28 -2.91
N ALA A 79 -4.44 -18.51 -2.73
CA ALA A 79 -4.41 -19.16 -1.42
C ALA A 79 -3.03 -19.14 -0.74
N ASN A 80 -1.95 -18.97 -1.51
CA ASN A 80 -0.58 -19.14 -1.00
C ASN A 80 0.44 -18.33 -1.80
N LEU A 81 1.63 -18.14 -1.25
CA LEU A 81 2.81 -17.63 -1.95
C LEU A 81 4.03 -18.45 -1.56
N LYS A 82 5.09 -18.34 -2.35
CA LYS A 82 6.39 -18.89 -2.01
C LYS A 82 7.28 -17.77 -1.45
N LEU A 83 7.87 -17.99 -0.29
CA LEU A 83 8.75 -17.01 0.37
C LEU A 83 10.23 -17.26 0.08
N GLU A 84 10.60 -18.50 -0.26
CA GLU A 84 11.99 -18.91 -0.45
C GLU A 84 12.22 -19.50 -1.85
N PRO A 85 13.43 -19.32 -2.42
CA PRO A 85 13.80 -19.95 -3.68
C PRO A 85 13.80 -21.49 -3.58
N PRO A 86 13.67 -22.23 -4.70
CA PRO A 86 13.68 -21.74 -6.08
C PRO A 86 12.29 -21.28 -6.54
N PHE A 87 12.19 -20.08 -7.09
CA PHE A 87 10.95 -19.58 -7.67
C PHE A 87 10.70 -20.17 -9.06
N THR A 88 9.43 -20.32 -9.45
CA THR A 88 9.06 -20.93 -10.75
C THR A 88 8.36 -19.97 -11.70
N LYS A 89 7.95 -18.80 -11.21
CA LYS A 89 7.20 -17.81 -11.97
C LYS A 89 7.91 -16.45 -11.95
N ALA A 90 8.22 -15.96 -13.15
CA ALA A 90 8.83 -14.64 -13.35
C ALA A 90 7.80 -13.52 -13.55
N SER A 91 6.52 -13.85 -13.76
CA SER A 91 5.49 -12.88 -14.15
C SER A 91 4.91 -12.05 -13.00
N HIS A 92 5.29 -12.34 -11.76
CA HIS A 92 4.69 -11.71 -10.57
C HIS A 92 5.52 -11.97 -9.31
N ILE A 93 5.43 -11.04 -8.37
CA ILE A 93 6.08 -11.08 -7.06
C ILE A 93 5.09 -10.70 -5.96
N ALA A 94 5.45 -10.98 -4.71
CA ALA A 94 4.72 -10.56 -3.52
C ALA A 94 5.44 -9.41 -2.83
N LEU A 95 4.68 -8.35 -2.52
CA LEU A 95 5.13 -7.20 -1.76
C LEU A 95 4.40 -7.14 -0.42
N SER A 96 5.10 -6.76 0.65
CA SER A 96 4.51 -6.51 1.96
C SER A 96 5.13 -5.28 2.62
N ASP A 97 4.40 -4.63 3.53
CA ASP A 97 4.96 -3.54 4.35
C ASP A 97 6.03 -4.03 5.32
N ASN A 98 6.06 -5.34 5.60
CA ASN A 98 7.03 -5.98 6.48
C ASN A 98 7.89 -6.97 5.69
N ALA A 99 9.21 -6.77 5.72
CA ALA A 99 10.17 -7.69 5.10
C ALA A 99 10.11 -9.13 5.64
N GLY A 100 9.60 -9.33 6.86
CA GLY A 100 9.39 -10.64 7.48
C GLY A 100 7.99 -11.22 7.31
N ALA A 101 7.16 -10.65 6.43
CA ALA A 101 5.81 -11.15 6.23
C ALA A 101 5.83 -12.58 5.69
N SER A 102 5.10 -13.46 6.36
CA SER A 102 5.04 -14.89 6.02
C SER A 102 3.64 -15.35 5.62
N SER A 103 2.67 -14.43 5.55
CA SER A 103 1.27 -14.74 5.30
C SER A 103 0.76 -14.08 4.03
N ARG A 104 -0.12 -14.78 3.30
CA ARG A 104 -0.68 -14.30 2.04
C ARG A 104 -1.53 -13.03 2.21
N GLY A 105 -2.22 -12.90 3.34
CA GLY A 105 -3.10 -11.76 3.62
C GLY A 105 -2.37 -10.45 3.91
N GLU A 106 -1.09 -10.53 4.31
CA GLU A 106 -0.22 -9.35 4.52
C GLU A 106 0.55 -8.95 3.26
N CYS A 107 0.34 -9.67 2.15
CA CYS A 107 1.05 -9.46 0.90
C CYS A 107 0.10 -8.96 -0.20
N ALA A 108 0.58 -8.03 -1.01
CA ALA A 108 -0.01 -7.70 -2.31
C ALA A 108 0.77 -8.40 -3.41
N ALA A 109 0.05 -8.88 -4.42
CA ALA A 109 0.68 -9.39 -5.63
C ALA A 109 0.97 -8.21 -6.57
N ALA A 110 2.16 -8.18 -7.16
CA ALA A 110 2.54 -7.22 -8.19
C ALA A 110 2.80 -7.98 -9.50
N GLU A 111 2.12 -7.62 -10.57
CA GLU A 111 2.32 -8.17 -11.90
C GLU A 111 3.57 -7.56 -12.54
N LEU A 112 4.48 -8.40 -13.02
CA LEU A 112 5.67 -7.97 -13.74
C LEU A 112 5.41 -8.10 -15.25
N PRO A 113 5.06 -7.01 -15.97
CA PRO A 113 4.90 -7.06 -17.42
C PRO A 113 6.20 -7.39 -18.13
N ASP A 114 6.11 -7.97 -19.32
CA ASP A 114 7.26 -8.28 -20.16
C ASP A 114 8.11 -7.03 -20.46
N GLY A 115 9.44 -7.21 -20.53
CA GLY A 115 10.43 -6.15 -20.71
C GLY A 115 11.24 -5.88 -19.43
N ASP A 116 11.79 -4.66 -19.34
CA ASP A 116 12.77 -4.28 -18.31
C ASP A 116 12.31 -4.54 -16.87
N VAL A 117 11.01 -4.40 -16.61
CA VAL A 117 10.40 -4.63 -15.28
C VAL A 117 10.55 -6.10 -14.87
N ARG A 118 10.13 -7.04 -15.73
CA ARG A 118 10.25 -8.48 -15.47
C ARG A 118 11.70 -8.92 -15.47
N GLU A 119 12.51 -8.45 -16.42
CA GLU A 119 13.92 -8.81 -16.48
C GLU A 119 14.66 -8.40 -15.20
N SER A 120 14.35 -7.24 -14.61
CA SER A 120 15.05 -6.73 -13.42
C SER A 120 14.50 -7.23 -12.08
N LEU A 121 13.20 -7.54 -12.01
CA LEU A 121 12.51 -7.84 -10.74
C LEU A 121 12.09 -9.30 -10.57
N ASN A 122 12.34 -10.16 -11.56
CA ASN A 122 11.96 -11.56 -11.43
C ASN A 122 12.86 -12.29 -10.42
N LEU A 123 12.23 -13.01 -9.48
CA LEU A 123 12.95 -13.75 -8.44
C LEU A 123 13.60 -15.06 -8.93
N ILE A 124 13.35 -15.46 -10.19
CA ILE A 124 14.00 -16.65 -10.77
C ILE A 124 15.47 -16.34 -11.06
N GLU A 125 15.72 -15.23 -11.77
CA GLU A 125 17.06 -14.76 -12.15
C GLU A 125 17.68 -13.88 -11.07
N HIS A 126 16.85 -13.17 -10.30
CA HIS A 126 17.27 -12.27 -9.22
C HIS A 126 16.75 -12.72 -7.85
N PRO A 127 17.18 -13.87 -7.31
CA PRO A 127 16.80 -14.27 -5.95
C PRO A 127 17.43 -13.35 -4.87
N ASP A 128 18.44 -12.56 -5.21
CA ASP A 128 19.16 -11.65 -4.32
C ASP A 128 18.39 -10.39 -3.93
N ILE A 129 17.33 -10.05 -4.67
CA ILE A 129 16.46 -8.92 -4.36
C ILE A 129 15.38 -9.25 -3.32
N LEU A 130 15.28 -10.51 -2.92
CA LEU A 130 14.38 -10.92 -1.85
C LEU A 130 14.72 -10.19 -0.55
N GLY A 131 13.72 -9.59 0.09
CA GLY A 131 13.85 -8.77 1.29
C GLY A 131 14.24 -7.32 1.02
N LYS A 132 14.52 -6.92 -0.22
CA LYS A 132 14.79 -5.53 -0.58
C LYS A 132 13.53 -4.70 -0.66
N ARG A 133 13.69 -3.39 -0.45
CA ARG A 133 12.59 -2.44 -0.62
C ARG A 133 12.45 -2.07 -2.09
N LEU A 134 11.22 -2.12 -2.58
CA LEU A 134 10.85 -1.85 -3.95
C LEU A 134 9.73 -0.83 -3.98
N TYR A 135 9.86 0.14 -4.88
CA TYR A 135 8.79 1.04 -5.27
C TYR A 135 8.43 0.76 -6.72
N ILE A 136 7.14 0.62 -6.99
CA ILE A 136 6.60 0.40 -8.32
C ILE A 136 5.53 1.42 -8.59
N LYS A 137 5.39 1.81 -9.85
CA LYS A 137 4.30 2.67 -10.30
C LYS A 137 3.41 1.89 -11.27
N GLY A 138 2.14 1.80 -10.92
CA GLY A 138 1.15 1.06 -11.70
C GLY A 138 -0.25 1.27 -11.17
N ASP A 139 -1.14 0.37 -11.56
CA ASP A 139 -2.57 0.46 -11.27
C ASP A 139 -2.92 -0.48 -10.12
N VAL A 140 -3.68 0.02 -9.15
CA VAL A 140 -4.13 -0.73 -7.98
C VAL A 140 -5.44 -1.42 -8.31
N GLU A 141 -5.40 -2.74 -8.48
CA GLU A 141 -6.56 -3.53 -8.89
C GLU A 141 -6.62 -4.84 -8.09
N GLU A 142 -7.75 -5.54 -8.18
CA GLU A 142 -7.82 -6.89 -7.63
C GLU A 142 -6.90 -7.83 -8.43
N TYR A 143 -5.96 -8.45 -7.71
CA TYR A 143 -5.04 -9.43 -8.27
C TYR A 143 -4.85 -10.60 -7.31
N PHE A 144 -5.20 -11.79 -7.79
CA PHE A 144 -5.28 -13.01 -6.98
C PHE A 144 -6.21 -12.90 -5.77
N GLY A 145 -7.34 -12.20 -5.89
CA GLY A 145 -8.37 -12.08 -4.84
C GLY A 145 -8.01 -11.14 -3.69
N TYR A 146 -6.91 -10.37 -3.82
CA TYR A 146 -6.49 -9.32 -2.90
C TYR A 146 -6.17 -8.05 -3.69
N PRO A 147 -6.16 -6.87 -3.06
CA PRO A 147 -5.59 -5.66 -3.66
C PRO A 147 -4.14 -5.92 -4.08
N GLY A 148 -3.83 -5.65 -5.34
CA GLY A 148 -2.52 -5.85 -5.94
C GLY A 148 -2.21 -4.74 -6.93
N ILE A 149 -1.08 -4.88 -7.63
CA ILE A 149 -0.58 -3.88 -8.57
C ILE A 149 -0.42 -4.52 -9.94
N LYS A 150 -0.95 -3.85 -10.97
CA LYS A 150 -0.86 -4.23 -12.37
C LYS A 150 -0.31 -3.11 -13.22
N ASN A 151 -0.07 -3.41 -14.51
CA ASN A 151 0.39 -2.44 -15.52
C ASN A 151 1.59 -1.61 -15.04
N ILE A 152 2.58 -2.25 -14.43
CA ILE A 152 3.73 -1.56 -13.87
C ILE A 152 4.55 -0.92 -15.00
N LYS A 153 4.77 0.40 -14.91
CA LYS A 153 5.49 1.19 -15.92
C LYS A 153 6.87 1.63 -15.43
N GLU A 154 6.98 1.94 -14.15
CA GLU A 154 8.21 2.45 -13.54
C GLU A 154 8.50 1.68 -12.24
N PHE A 155 9.77 1.50 -11.91
CA PHE A 155 10.19 0.87 -10.66
C PHE A 155 11.49 1.46 -10.13
N HIS A 156 11.70 1.33 -8.83
CA HIS A 156 12.92 1.72 -8.14
C HIS A 156 13.19 0.73 -7.00
N ILE A 157 14.37 0.14 -6.97
CA ILE A 157 14.80 -0.82 -5.94
C ILE A 157 15.93 -0.23 -5.08
N GLU A 158 15.85 -0.43 -3.77
CA GLU A 158 16.88 -0.03 -2.79
C GLU A 158 17.82 -1.20 -2.42
#